data_AF-A0A7X7PPC7-F1
#
_entry.id   AF-A0A7X7PPC7-F1
#
_cell.length_a   1.000
_cell.length_b   1.000
_cell.length_c   1.000
_cell.angle_alpha   90.00
_cell.angle_beta   90.00
_cell.angle_gamma   90.00
#
_symmetry.space_group_name_H-M   'P 1'
#
loop_
_entity.id
_entity.type
_entity.pdbx_description
1 polymer ?
#
loop_
_entity_poly.entity_id
_entity_poly.type
_entity_poly.pdbx_seq_one_letter_code
_entity_poly.pdbx_strand_id
1 'polypeptide(L)' 'MTLTELAARVDVTIVNLSVLKNGRARAIRFSTLTALCDVLDCQPGDLLSIERESCGTQEVRR' A
#
# COMPACT_ATOMS: atom_id res chain seq x y z
N MET A 1 -4.86 -12.17 9.89
CA MET A 1 -4.65 -12.92 8.63
C MET A 1 -3.16 -12.98 8.32
N THR A 2 -2.71 -14.07 7.69
CA THR A 2 -1.33 -14.20 7.20
C THR A 2 -1.16 -13.52 5.84
N LEU A 3 0.09 -13.21 5.45
CA LEU A 3 0.37 -12.61 4.15
C LEU A 3 -0.02 -13.55 2.99
N THR A 4 0.13 -14.85 3.19
CA THR A 4 -0.26 -15.90 2.24
C THR A 4 -1.78 -15.93 2.03
N GLU A 5 -2.56 -15.80 3.10
CA GLU A 5 -4.02 -15.72 3.02
C GLU A 5 -4.48 -14.46 2.28
N LEU A 6 -3.85 -13.31 2.53
CA LEU A 6 -4.19 -12.07 1.84
C LEU A 6 -3.88 -12.15 0.34
N ALA A 7 -2.72 -12.72 -0.02
CA ALA A 7 -2.31 -12.94 -1.40
C ALA A 7 -3.34 -13.80 -2.17
N ALA A 8 -3.84 -14.86 -1.55
CA ALA A 8 -4.86 -15.72 -2.14
C ALA A 8 -6.21 -15.00 -2.32
N ARG A 9 -6.61 -14.14 -1.37
CA ARG A 9 -7.90 -13.40 -1.45
C ARG A 9 -7.88 -12.28 -2.50
N VAL A 10 -6.72 -11.66 -2.71
CA VAL A 10 -6.54 -10.51 -3.63
C VAL A 10 -6.14 -10.97 -5.04
N ASP A 11 -5.96 -12.27 -5.26
CA ASP A 11 -5.49 -12.87 -6.51
C ASP A 11 -4.13 -12.28 -6.97
N VAL A 12 -3.18 -12.22 -6.04
CA VAL A 12 -1.79 -11.80 -6.33
C VAL A 12 -0.79 -12.76 -5.72
N THR A 13 0.41 -12.81 -6.30
CA THR A 13 1.49 -13.61 -5.72
C THR A 13 1.95 -13.03 -4.38
N ILE A 14 2.38 -13.89 -3.47
CA ILE A 14 2.99 -13.50 -2.19
C ILE A 14 4.18 -12.55 -2.43
N VAL A 15 4.92 -12.76 -3.52
CA VAL A 15 6.05 -11.91 -3.93
C VAL A 15 5.57 -10.49 -4.24
N ASN A 16 4.53 -10.34 -5.06
CA ASN A 16 3.98 -9.01 -5.40
C ASN A 16 3.44 -8.28 -4.15
N LEU A 17 2.74 -9.01 -3.28
CA LEU A 17 2.21 -8.45 -2.04
C LEU A 17 3.33 -8.04 -1.07
N SER A 18 4.43 -8.80 -1.03
CA SER A 18 5.62 -8.45 -0.24
C SER A 18 6.29 -7.18 -0.78
N VAL A 19 6.41 -7.03 -2.11
CA VAL A 19 6.96 -5.82 -2.74
C VAL A 19 6.11 -4.59 -2.42
N LEU A 20 4.78 -4.73 -2.47
CA LEU A 20 3.81 -3.68 -2.09
C LEU A 20 3.95 -3.30 -0.61
N LYS A 21 3.92 -4.29 0.29
CA LYS A 21 4.06 -4.08 1.75
C LYS A 21 5.32 -3.30 2.11
N ASN A 22 6.42 -3.55 1.42
CA ASN A 22 7.71 -2.91 1.71
C ASN A 22 7.91 -1.58 0.96
N GLY A 23 6.88 -1.04 0.30
CA GLY A 23 6.96 0.23 -0.44
C GLY A 23 7.89 0.20 -1.65
N ARG A 24 8.24 -0.99 -2.16
CA ARG A 24 9.16 -1.16 -3.30
C ARG A 24 8.44 -1.31 -4.64
N ALA A 25 7.11 -1.27 -4.64
CA ALA A 25 6.32 -1.40 -5.84
C ALA A 25 6.45 -0.15 -6.71
N ARG A 26 6.70 -0.35 -8.02
CA ARG A 26 6.69 0.75 -9.00
C ARG A 26 5.29 1.08 -9.51
N ALA A 27 4.42 0.08 -9.53
CA ALA A 27 3.06 0.19 -10.03
C ALA A 27 2.16 -0.84 -9.33
N ILE A 28 0.87 -0.54 -9.25
CA ILE A 28 -0.17 -1.46 -8.80
C ILE A 28 -1.35 -1.36 -9.77
N ARG A 29 -1.99 -2.50 -10.08
CA ARG A 29 -3.24 -2.51 -10.84
C ARG A 29 -4.37 -1.98 -9.96
N PHE A 30 -5.26 -1.19 -10.53
CA PHE A 30 -6.43 -0.69 -9.78
C PHE A 30 -7.32 -1.83 -9.25
N SER A 31 -7.44 -2.94 -9.99
CA SER A 31 -8.14 -4.15 -9.53
C SER A 31 -7.51 -4.78 -8.28
N THR A 32 -6.17 -4.76 -8.18
CA THR A 32 -5.46 -5.24 -6.99
C THR A 32 -5.64 -4.30 -5.81
N LEU A 33 -5.62 -2.99 -6.04
CA LEU A 33 -5.85 -1.99 -5.00
C LEU A 33 -7.26 -2.08 -4.42
N THR A 34 -8.28 -2.19 -5.28
CA THR A 34 -9.67 -2.35 -4.87
C THR A 34 -9.90 -3.66 -4.12
N ALA A 35 -9.37 -4.78 -4.61
CA ALA A 35 -9.45 -6.05 -3.90
C ALA A 35 -8.75 -6.02 -2.52
N LEU A 36 -7.64 -5.27 -2.38
CA LEU A 36 -7.02 -5.04 -1.07
C LEU A 36 -7.95 -4.26 -0.15
N CYS A 37 -8.54 -3.18 -0.63
CA CYS A 37 -9.49 -2.37 0.11
C CYS A 37 -10.70 -3.18 0.58
N ASP A 38 -11.27 -4.05 -0.28
CA ASP A 38 -12.41 -4.90 0.05
C ASP A 38 -12.08 -5.92 1.16
N VAL A 39 -10.87 -6.49 1.13
CA VAL A 39 -10.44 -7.49 2.12
C VAL A 39 -9.99 -6.85 3.44
N LEU A 40 -9.41 -5.66 3.37
CA LEU A 40 -8.90 -4.91 4.53
C LEU A 40 -9.93 -3.98 5.17
N ASP A 41 -11.10 -3.82 4.55
CA ASP A 41 -12.14 -2.87 4.95
C ASP A 41 -11.57 -1.44 5.09
N CYS A 42 -10.84 -1.00 4.05
CA CYS A 42 -10.21 0.32 4.02
C CYS A 42 -10.49 1.06 2.71
N GLN A 43 -10.15 2.34 2.67
CA GLN A 43 -10.21 3.15 1.47
C GLN A 43 -8.83 3.27 0.81
N PRO A 44 -8.76 3.53 -0.51
CA PRO A 44 -7.48 3.76 -1.20
C PRO A 44 -6.63 4.86 -0.58
N GLY A 45 -7.28 5.89 -0.01
CA GLY A 45 -6.61 7.00 0.69
C GLY A 45 -5.89 6.59 1.97
N ASP A 46 -6.25 5.44 2.56
CA ASP A 46 -5.58 4.90 3.74
C ASP A 46 -4.28 4.17 3.37
N LEU A 47 -4.14 3.74 2.11
CA LEU A 47 -3.00 2.97 1.60
C LEU A 47 -2.00 3.82 0.82
N LEU A 48 -2.47 4.88 0.17
CA LEU A 48 -1.68 5.71 -0.74
C LEU A 48 -1.43 7.09 -0.13
N SER A 49 -0.17 7.49 -0.07
CA SER A 49 0.24 8.82 0.32
C SER A 49 1.21 9.38 -0.70
N ILE A 50 1.07 10.66 -1.02
CA ILE A 50 2.03 11.36 -1.89
C ILE A 50 3.07 12.01 -0.98
N GLU A 51 4.26 11.43 -0.96
CA GLU A 51 5.42 12.13 -0.39
C GLU A 51 5.82 13.25 -1.35
N ARG A 52 5.38 14.47 -1.03
CA ARG A 52 6.02 15.65 -1.58
C ARG A 52 7.34 15.78 -0.83
N GLU A 53 8.46 15.66 -1.54
CA GLU A 53 9.74 16.14 -0.99
C GLU A 53 9.48 17.55 -0.47
N SER A 54 9.57 17.70 0.84
CA SER A 54 9.18 18.93 1.51
C SER A 54 10.00 20.08 0.93
N CYS A 55 9.35 21.05 0.29
CA CYS A 55 9.84 22.41 0.38
C CYS A 55 9.81 22.74 1.88
N GLY A 56 10.99 22.83 2.49
CA GLY A 56 11.21 22.61 3.91
C GLY A 56 10.23 23.34 4.83
N THR A 57 9.56 22.59 5.69
CA THR A 57 9.27 23.04 7.05
C THR A 57 9.97 22.05 7.97
N GLN A 58 11.28 22.27 8.15
CA GLN A 58 11.93 21.74 9.35
C GLN A 58 11.23 22.43 10.52
N GLU A 59 10.53 21.63 11.31
CA GLU A 59 9.98 22.03 12.60
C GLU A 59 11.09 22.72 13.41
N VAL A 60 10.97 24.04 13.56
CA VAL A 60 11.72 24.80 14.56
C VAL A 60 11.26 24.25 15.91
N ARG A 61 12.02 23.30 16.43
CA ARG A 61 11.97 22.86 17.82
C ARG A 61 11.97 24.11 18.70
N ARG A 62 10.90 24.30 19.46
CA ARG A 62 10.93 25.16 20.65
C ARG A 62 11.75 24.50 21.74
#